data_AF-W9P8W9-F1
#
_entry.id   AF-W9P8W9-F1
#
_cell.length_a   1.000
_cell.length_b   1.000
_cell.length_c   1.000
_cell.angle_alpha   90.00
_cell.angle_beta   90.00
_cell.angle_gamma   90.00
#
_symmetry.space_group_name_H-M   'P 1'
#
loop_
_entity.id
_entity.type
_entity.pdbx_description
1 polymer ?
#
loop_
_entity_poly.entity_id
_entity_poly.type
_entity_poly.pdbx_seq_one_letter_code
_entity_poly.pdbx_strand_id
1 'polypeptide(L)'
;MGQRREQCRDPDTNIDLDVSVVYSTDFLAARTGTVDSAQPTWLSGMSGKSFSRVSPSLLDPFNTLCESPERLRQLLRYRRARDLPLAKAVGEPLFRIDQQTHCVVLQGLGNEDGQAPLLTHKSLFHSLSLLLALAANDYQQNYETMHHRSQVLQSLNRDLSHFSGDSTILHTITAILMLISYEYRVRDTYPGPACAATHIHGLQTIISQRNILTSQYSVSHVTQVQRALFWQDIICSLATGAPRVLQFDNRGMFTRLREDETYRSYFALPQGFIPHTYGWPAAVPAVFEDLNALCCAVDTMRRGTRAPITFVNNDDKDISVTPMPLMEDLDDEGYPLCNSQANLQIRLVDLLSGTRRDGSQSEETLIYRACLFAAYLCTYRLSEGVWGGYFAPEKCVTEILDCMTDFIRQMSPWKLAPDISFWLLYMAGGLTKSQLHKDQAAALVERYQCFYSTGYGQDWELVEMRLKKFIWCEHVMKQKMYRFWQECQIGCC
;
A
#
# COMPACT_ATOMS: atom_id res chain seq x y z
N MET A 1 -66.83 1.29 -46.70
CA MET A 1 -66.79 2.58 -47.42
C MET A 1 -67.58 3.58 -46.59
N GLY A 2 -67.10 4.75 -46.17
CA GLY A 2 -65.80 5.38 -46.29
C GLY A 2 -65.67 6.49 -45.22
N GLN A 3 -64.41 6.89 -45.01
CA GLN A 3 -63.85 7.98 -44.21
C GLN A 3 -64.69 9.30 -44.19
N ARG A 4 -64.54 10.29 -43.28
CA ARG A 4 -63.31 10.97 -42.83
C ARG A 4 -63.68 12.12 -41.84
N ARG A 5 -62.81 12.35 -40.83
CA ARG A 5 -62.29 13.61 -40.24
C ARG A 5 -63.17 14.79 -39.76
N GLU A 6 -63.03 15.07 -38.46
CA GLU A 6 -62.50 16.28 -37.77
C GLU A 6 -63.10 17.70 -37.98
N GLN A 7 -63.61 18.28 -36.87
CA GLN A 7 -63.46 19.67 -36.36
C GLN A 7 -64.16 19.73 -34.97
N CYS A 8 -63.51 19.87 -33.79
CA CYS A 8 -62.82 21.01 -33.14
C CYS A 8 -63.75 22.09 -32.52
N ARG A 9 -63.71 22.26 -31.18
CA ARG A 9 -63.80 23.56 -30.45
C ARG A 9 -63.48 23.45 -28.94
N ASP A 10 -62.63 24.39 -28.50
CA ASP A 10 -62.03 24.77 -27.19
C ASP A 10 -63.03 25.22 -26.08
N PRO A 11 -62.63 25.64 -24.83
CA PRO A 11 -61.33 26.20 -24.38
C PRO A 11 -60.76 25.83 -22.98
N ASP A 12 -59.50 26.26 -22.76
CA ASP A 12 -58.73 26.62 -21.55
C ASP A 12 -59.37 26.50 -20.14
N THR A 13 -58.66 25.88 -19.18
CA THR A 13 -58.04 26.55 -17.99
C THR A 13 -57.48 25.57 -16.93
N ASN A 14 -56.47 26.07 -16.20
CA ASN A 14 -55.63 25.48 -15.14
C ASN A 14 -56.35 24.89 -13.89
N ILE A 15 -55.76 23.82 -13.34
CA ILE A 15 -55.13 23.67 -11.99
C ILE A 15 -55.67 24.68 -10.94
N ASP A 16 -56.23 24.34 -9.77
CA ASP A 16 -55.74 23.44 -8.70
C ASP A 16 -56.75 23.31 -7.52
N LEU A 17 -56.44 22.35 -6.63
CA LEU A 17 -56.65 22.33 -5.16
C LEU A 17 -58.02 22.06 -4.49
N ASP A 18 -58.08 20.85 -3.91
CA ASP A 18 -58.32 20.49 -2.50
C ASP A 18 -59.75 20.58 -1.89
N VAL A 19 -59.89 19.87 -0.76
CA VAL A 19 -60.97 19.83 0.27
C VAL A 19 -61.55 18.41 0.50
N SER A 20 -60.77 17.62 1.26
CA SER A 20 -61.01 17.21 2.66
C SER A 20 -62.39 16.70 3.17
N VAL A 21 -62.27 15.72 4.08
CA VAL A 21 -63.05 15.43 5.32
C VAL A 21 -64.28 14.52 5.22
N VAL A 22 -64.31 13.45 6.06
CA VAL A 22 -65.36 13.15 7.08
C VAL A 22 -64.80 12.27 8.23
N TYR A 23 -65.16 12.67 9.46
CA TYR A 23 -64.90 12.15 10.83
C TYR A 23 -65.58 10.77 11.13
N SER A 24 -65.39 10.02 12.24
CA SER A 24 -65.38 10.42 13.65
C SER A 24 -65.08 9.27 14.67
N THR A 25 -64.36 9.63 15.75
CA THR A 25 -64.45 9.27 17.21
C THR A 25 -64.63 7.84 17.76
N ASP A 26 -63.73 7.43 18.69
CA ASP A 26 -64.06 7.21 20.12
C ASP A 26 -62.85 7.07 21.07
N PHE A 27 -63.05 7.45 22.34
CA PHE A 27 -62.12 7.58 23.48
C PHE A 27 -61.81 6.25 24.23
N LEU A 28 -60.61 6.10 24.83
CA LEU A 28 -60.37 5.73 26.25
C LEU A 28 -58.88 5.46 26.63
N ALA A 29 -58.44 6.19 27.67
CA ALA A 29 -57.42 5.99 28.73
C ALA A 29 -56.19 5.01 28.62
N ALA A 30 -55.01 5.63 28.84
CA ALA A 30 -53.86 5.24 29.68
C ALA A 30 -53.17 3.85 29.52
N ARG A 31 -51.91 3.87 29.04
CA ARG A 31 -50.78 3.14 29.67
C ARG A 31 -49.41 3.64 29.17
N THR A 32 -48.51 3.93 30.10
CA THR A 32 -47.07 4.10 29.88
C THR A 32 -46.48 2.81 29.29
N GLY A 33 -45.88 2.90 28.10
CA GLY A 33 -45.21 1.80 27.42
C GLY A 33 -43.81 2.21 26.96
N THR A 34 -42.83 1.42 27.37
CA THR A 34 -41.40 1.45 27.03
C THR A 34 -41.15 1.54 25.53
N VAL A 35 -40.24 2.43 25.13
CA VAL A 35 -39.70 2.51 23.76
C VAL A 35 -38.66 1.39 23.60
N ASP A 36 -39.07 0.29 22.96
CA ASP A 36 -38.13 -0.72 22.50
C ASP A 36 -37.31 -0.17 21.33
N SER A 37 -35.98 -0.06 21.56
CA SER A 37 -35.01 0.26 20.52
C SER A 37 -34.94 -0.88 19.50
N ALA A 38 -35.21 -0.57 18.23
CA ALA A 38 -34.99 -1.50 17.12
C ALA A 38 -33.52 -1.93 17.06
N GLN A 39 -33.26 -3.23 17.25
CA GLN A 39 -31.94 -3.83 17.05
C GLN A 39 -31.60 -3.86 15.55
N PRO A 40 -30.36 -3.52 15.14
CA PRO A 40 -29.94 -3.63 13.75
C PRO A 40 -29.68 -5.10 13.35
N THR A 41 -30.25 -5.49 12.22
CA THR A 41 -30.23 -6.80 11.56
C THR A 41 -28.84 -7.16 11.01
N TRP A 42 -27.88 -7.45 11.88
CA TRP A 42 -26.55 -7.95 11.47
C TRP A 42 -26.44 -9.49 11.37
N LEU A 43 -27.53 -10.21 11.67
CA LEU A 43 -27.51 -11.67 11.81
C LEU A 43 -28.20 -12.44 10.67
N SER A 44 -28.63 -11.81 9.58
CA SER A 44 -29.36 -12.54 8.54
C SER A 44 -29.06 -11.99 7.14
N GLY A 45 -28.09 -12.63 6.46
CA GLY A 45 -27.74 -12.31 5.08
C GLY A 45 -26.65 -13.22 4.48
N MET A 46 -27.04 -14.47 4.18
CA MET A 46 -26.45 -15.40 3.19
C MET A 46 -24.92 -15.67 3.19
N SER A 47 -24.48 -16.56 4.08
CA SER A 47 -23.66 -17.75 3.74
C SER A 47 -23.56 -18.63 4.97
N GLY A 48 -24.16 -19.83 4.91
CA GLY A 48 -24.33 -20.73 6.04
C GLY A 48 -23.01 -21.35 6.52
N LYS A 49 -22.33 -20.67 7.46
CA LYS A 49 -21.59 -21.30 8.57
C LYS A 49 -21.79 -20.42 9.80
N SER A 50 -22.38 -21.02 10.83
CA SER A 50 -22.79 -20.38 12.09
C SER A 50 -21.65 -19.57 12.74
N PHE A 51 -21.82 -18.24 12.81
CA PHE A 51 -20.93 -17.33 13.53
C PHE A 51 -21.74 -16.49 14.51
N SER A 52 -22.07 -17.04 15.69
CA SER A 52 -22.39 -16.23 16.87
C SER A 52 -22.58 -17.13 18.10
N ARG A 53 -21.54 -17.25 18.92
CA ARG A 53 -21.70 -17.35 20.37
C ARG A 53 -20.87 -16.21 20.97
N VAL A 54 -21.55 -15.13 21.32
CA VAL A 54 -20.99 -14.04 22.14
C VAL A 54 -20.65 -14.67 23.49
N SER A 55 -19.40 -14.55 23.97
CA SER A 55 -19.06 -15.05 25.30
C SER A 55 -19.69 -14.11 26.35
N PRO A 56 -20.29 -14.62 27.43
CA PRO A 56 -20.92 -13.80 28.48
C PRO A 56 -19.96 -12.86 29.20
N SER A 57 -18.65 -13.00 28.98
CA SER A 57 -17.58 -12.20 29.58
C SER A 57 -17.34 -10.84 28.91
N LEU A 58 -18.21 -10.41 27.98
CA LEU A 58 -18.00 -9.22 27.13
C LEU A 58 -19.18 -8.24 27.11
N LEU A 59 -20.06 -8.32 28.11
CA LEU A 59 -20.87 -7.16 28.45
C LEU A 59 -19.93 -6.12 29.05
N ASP A 60 -19.80 -4.98 28.39
CA ASP A 60 -19.15 -3.80 28.94
C ASP A 60 -20.24 -3.00 29.67
N PRO A 61 -20.42 -3.22 30.99
CA PRO A 61 -21.52 -2.61 31.75
C PRO A 61 -21.41 -1.08 31.82
N PHE A 62 -20.26 -0.52 31.44
CA PHE A 62 -19.95 0.90 31.55
C PHE A 62 -19.89 1.61 30.18
N ASN A 63 -20.14 0.92 29.06
CA ASN A 63 -20.00 1.47 27.70
C ASN A 63 -18.65 2.20 27.47
N THR A 64 -17.58 1.64 28.05
CA THR A 64 -16.20 2.11 27.94
C THR A 64 -15.47 1.63 26.67
N LEU A 65 -15.98 0.58 26.01
CA LEU A 65 -15.44 -0.02 24.79
C LEU A 65 -16.17 0.53 23.56
N CYS A 66 -15.43 0.66 22.46
CA CYS A 66 -15.99 1.07 21.18
C CYS A 66 -16.77 -0.09 20.52
N GLU A 67 -18.01 0.20 20.09
CA GLU A 67 -18.94 -0.68 19.33
C GLU A 67 -18.69 -2.20 19.48
N SER A 68 -18.38 -2.94 18.40
CA SER A 68 -18.19 -4.41 18.43
C SER A 68 -16.71 -4.80 18.46
N PRO A 69 -16.06 -4.91 19.64
CA PRO A 69 -14.66 -5.32 19.75
C PRO A 69 -14.43 -6.75 19.26
N GLU A 70 -15.45 -7.62 19.28
CA GLU A 70 -15.38 -8.98 18.73
C GLU A 70 -15.20 -8.97 17.23
N ARG A 71 -15.93 -8.10 16.51
CA ARG A 71 -15.81 -8.00 15.05
C ARG A 71 -14.38 -7.58 14.67
N LEU A 72 -13.81 -6.61 15.37
CA LEU A 72 -12.41 -6.20 15.18
C LEU A 72 -11.44 -7.35 15.47
N ARG A 73 -11.62 -8.09 16.57
CA ARG A 73 -10.79 -9.27 16.90
C ARG A 73 -10.91 -10.38 15.85
N GLN A 74 -12.10 -10.60 15.29
CA GLN A 74 -12.31 -11.55 14.20
C GLN A 74 -11.54 -11.12 12.95
N LEU A 75 -11.63 -9.85 12.57
CA LEU A 75 -10.91 -9.28 11.44
C LEU A 75 -9.38 -9.37 11.61
N LEU A 76 -8.85 -9.15 12.82
CA LEU A 76 -7.44 -9.30 13.15
C LEU A 76 -6.95 -10.76 13.02
N ARG A 77 -7.83 -11.73 13.29
CA ARG A 77 -7.54 -13.17 13.17
C ARG A 77 -7.83 -13.72 11.77
N TYR A 78 -8.52 -12.96 10.93
CA TYR A 78 -8.93 -13.40 9.61
C TYR A 78 -7.73 -13.63 8.70
N ARG A 79 -7.78 -14.73 7.94
CA ARG A 79 -6.81 -15.07 6.89
C ARG A 79 -7.53 -15.20 5.56
N ARG A 80 -7.04 -14.50 4.53
CA ARG A 80 -7.50 -14.70 3.15
C ARG A 80 -6.83 -15.96 2.59
N ALA A 81 -7.58 -16.75 1.81
CA ALA A 81 -7.19 -17.95 1.06
C ALA A 81 -5.73 -18.44 1.30
N ARG A 82 -5.59 -19.48 2.14
CA ARG A 82 -4.34 -20.16 2.56
C ARG A 82 -3.12 -19.22 2.70
N ASP A 83 -2.96 -18.76 3.94
CA ASP A 83 -1.68 -18.42 4.61
C ASP A 83 -1.37 -16.94 4.90
N LEU A 84 -2.04 -15.94 4.31
CA LEU A 84 -1.79 -14.54 4.65
C LEU A 84 -2.81 -13.94 5.65
N PRO A 85 -2.37 -13.53 6.86
CA PRO A 85 -3.19 -12.73 7.77
C PRO A 85 -3.57 -11.39 7.15
N LEU A 86 -4.84 -11.01 7.26
CA LEU A 86 -5.36 -9.72 6.77
C LEU A 86 -4.58 -8.54 7.37
N ALA A 87 -4.23 -8.69 8.63
CA ALA A 87 -3.31 -7.87 9.39
C ALA A 87 -2.00 -7.51 8.64
N LYS A 88 -1.41 -8.46 7.90
CA LYS A 88 -0.20 -8.23 7.10
C LYS A 88 -0.50 -7.53 5.77
N ALA A 89 -1.68 -7.79 5.18
CA ALA A 89 -2.11 -7.12 3.95
C ALA A 89 -2.41 -5.62 4.18
N VAL A 90 -2.86 -5.30 5.39
CA VAL A 90 -3.14 -3.92 5.82
C VAL A 90 -1.89 -3.19 6.28
N GLY A 91 -0.86 -3.89 6.78
CA GLY A 91 0.38 -3.29 7.27
C GLY A 91 1.12 -2.42 6.24
N GLU A 92 1.72 -1.34 6.74
CA GLU A 92 2.41 -0.27 6.02
C GLU A 92 3.60 0.23 6.85
N PRO A 93 4.45 1.13 6.30
CA PRO A 93 5.50 1.89 7.00
C PRO A 93 5.19 2.40 8.43
N LEU A 94 3.92 2.43 8.82
CA LEU A 94 3.44 3.07 10.05
C LEU A 94 3.06 2.12 11.15
N PHE A 95 2.57 0.94 10.79
CA PHE A 95 2.02 0.02 11.77
C PHE A 95 2.15 -1.41 11.26
N ARG A 96 2.51 -2.28 12.20
CA ARG A 96 2.47 -3.72 12.01
C ARG A 96 1.53 -4.30 13.03
N ILE A 97 0.87 -5.38 12.68
CA ILE A 97 0.13 -6.17 13.67
C ILE A 97 1.05 -7.31 14.07
N ASP A 98 1.38 -7.35 15.35
CA ASP A 98 2.22 -8.39 15.90
C ASP A 98 1.51 -9.75 15.81
N GLN A 99 2.21 -10.75 15.31
CA GLN A 99 1.63 -12.05 15.00
C GLN A 99 1.43 -12.93 16.24
N GLN A 100 2.19 -12.67 17.31
CA GLN A 100 2.15 -13.47 18.54
C GLN A 100 1.09 -12.92 19.50
N THR A 101 1.03 -11.60 19.62
CA THR A 101 0.14 -10.88 20.55
C THR A 101 -1.15 -10.39 19.87
N HIS A 102 -1.24 -10.43 18.54
CA HIS A 102 -2.35 -9.86 17.76
C HIS A 102 -2.63 -8.37 18.06
N CYS A 103 -1.64 -7.66 18.59
CA CYS A 103 -1.73 -6.23 18.90
C CYS A 103 -1.24 -5.39 17.72
N VAL A 104 -1.81 -4.20 17.55
CA VAL A 104 -1.26 -3.21 16.62
C VAL A 104 -0.04 -2.57 17.28
N VAL A 105 1.11 -2.73 16.67
CA VAL A 105 2.33 -2.02 17.01
C VAL A 105 2.46 -0.85 16.04
N LEU A 106 2.30 0.36 16.57
CA LEU A 106 2.58 1.59 15.85
C LEU A 106 4.08 1.83 15.86
N GLN A 107 4.65 2.09 14.69
CA GLN A 107 6.09 2.21 14.53
C GLN A 107 6.53 3.65 14.72
N GLY A 108 7.49 3.89 15.61
CA GLY A 108 7.96 5.24 15.93
C GLY A 108 6.92 6.09 16.67
N LEU A 109 5.99 5.49 17.41
CA LEU A 109 5.04 6.22 18.25
C LEU A 109 5.03 5.55 19.63
N GLY A 110 5.91 6.01 20.53
CA GLY A 110 5.98 5.72 21.98
C GLY A 110 5.62 4.29 22.43
N ASN A 111 6.62 3.41 22.56
CA ASN A 111 6.50 2.03 23.04
C ASN A 111 6.77 1.86 24.55
N GLU A 112 6.89 2.94 25.34
CA GLU A 112 7.43 2.81 26.70
C GLU A 112 6.44 2.26 27.73
N ASP A 113 5.12 2.29 27.47
CA ASP A 113 4.14 1.53 28.22
C ASP A 113 3.13 0.90 27.25
N GLY A 114 3.28 -0.41 27.04
CA GLY A 114 2.64 -1.17 25.98
C GLY A 114 1.13 -0.96 25.88
N GLN A 115 0.66 -0.91 24.63
CA GLN A 115 -0.75 -0.86 24.24
C GLN A 115 -1.41 0.49 24.58
N ALA A 116 -1.32 1.45 23.66
CA ALA A 116 -2.40 2.42 23.52
C ALA A 116 -3.73 1.65 23.53
N PRO A 117 -4.71 1.99 24.39
CA PRO A 117 -5.95 1.24 24.48
C PRO A 117 -6.77 1.46 23.20
N LEU A 118 -6.43 0.68 22.18
CA LEU A 118 -6.97 0.66 20.82
C LEU A 118 -8.50 0.55 20.81
N LEU A 119 -9.05 -0.07 21.86
CA LEU A 119 -10.48 -0.27 22.06
C LEU A 119 -11.20 0.88 22.79
N THR A 120 -10.45 1.83 23.36
CA THR A 120 -11.02 2.98 24.10
C THR A 120 -11.00 4.27 23.27
N HIS A 121 -10.02 4.45 22.39
CA HIS A 121 -9.99 5.59 21.46
C HIS A 121 -10.84 5.30 20.23
N LYS A 122 -12.03 5.93 20.19
CA LYS A 122 -13.02 5.77 19.11
C LYS A 122 -12.44 5.97 17.70
N SER A 123 -11.63 7.02 17.51
CA SER A 123 -10.99 7.33 16.22
C SER A 123 -10.09 6.19 15.72
N LEU A 124 -9.28 5.60 16.61
CA LEU A 124 -8.39 4.49 16.26
C LEU A 124 -9.10 3.15 16.09
N PHE A 125 -10.07 2.87 16.96
CA PHE A 125 -10.88 1.67 16.84
C PHE A 125 -11.54 1.59 15.47
N HIS A 126 -12.21 2.66 15.06
CA HIS A 126 -12.89 2.70 13.77
C HIS A 126 -11.93 2.80 12.59
N SER A 127 -10.77 3.47 12.71
CA SER A 127 -9.81 3.55 11.59
C SER A 127 -9.16 2.20 11.30
N LEU A 128 -8.84 1.43 12.34
CA LEU A 128 -8.33 0.07 12.14
C LEU A 128 -9.41 -0.87 11.62
N SER A 129 -10.62 -0.80 12.19
CA SER A 129 -11.77 -1.60 11.73
C SER A 129 -12.09 -1.30 10.26
N LEU A 130 -11.99 -0.04 9.85
CA LEU A 130 -12.16 0.41 8.47
C LEU A 130 -11.16 -0.27 7.52
N LEU A 131 -9.87 -0.23 7.83
CA LEU A 131 -8.83 -0.81 6.97
C LEU A 131 -8.94 -2.33 6.87
N LEU A 132 -9.21 -3.00 8.00
CA LEU A 132 -9.39 -4.45 8.01
C LEU A 132 -10.67 -4.86 7.29
N ALA A 133 -11.80 -4.18 7.53
CA ALA A 133 -13.05 -4.46 6.82
C ALA A 133 -12.89 -4.24 5.31
N LEU A 134 -12.21 -3.17 4.89
CA LEU A 134 -11.90 -2.89 3.49
C LEU A 134 -11.07 -4.02 2.88
N ALA A 135 -10.00 -4.43 3.56
CA ALA A 135 -9.15 -5.50 3.08
C ALA A 135 -9.91 -6.84 3.02
N ALA A 136 -10.80 -7.13 3.97
CA ALA A 136 -11.63 -8.34 3.98
C ALA A 136 -12.62 -8.36 2.79
N ASN A 137 -13.06 -7.19 2.35
CA ASN A 137 -13.99 -7.01 1.24
C ASN A 137 -13.31 -6.69 -0.10
N ASP A 138 -12.14 -7.30 -0.35
CA ASP A 138 -11.34 -7.14 -1.59
C ASP A 138 -11.13 -5.68 -2.04
N TYR A 139 -10.98 -4.78 -1.07
CA TYR A 139 -10.82 -3.34 -1.28
C TYR A 139 -12.02 -2.64 -1.94
N GLN A 140 -13.18 -3.29 -1.97
CA GLN A 140 -14.45 -2.70 -2.37
C GLN A 140 -15.16 -2.08 -1.18
N GLN A 141 -15.84 -0.98 -1.42
CA GLN A 141 -16.61 -0.30 -0.39
C GLN A 141 -17.91 -1.07 -0.12
N ASN A 142 -18.23 -1.26 1.15
CA ASN A 142 -19.50 -1.82 1.63
C ASN A 142 -20.06 -1.01 2.79
N TYR A 143 -21.23 -1.41 3.29
CA TYR A 143 -21.87 -0.76 4.42
C TYR A 143 -20.98 -0.70 5.68
N GLU A 144 -20.26 -1.78 6.02
CA GLU A 144 -19.35 -1.84 7.18
C GLU A 144 -18.22 -0.80 7.06
N THR A 145 -17.59 -0.68 5.89
CA THR A 145 -16.56 0.33 5.62
C THR A 145 -17.12 1.75 5.62
N MET A 146 -18.32 1.98 5.07
CA MET A 146 -18.97 3.29 5.11
C MET A 146 -19.29 3.75 6.54
N HIS A 147 -19.80 2.83 7.35
CA HIS A 147 -20.08 3.07 8.76
C HIS A 147 -18.82 3.47 9.52
N HIS A 148 -17.77 2.65 9.44
CA HIS A 148 -16.51 2.95 10.13
C HIS A 148 -15.86 4.24 9.63
N ARG A 149 -15.90 4.51 8.32
CA ARG A 149 -15.42 5.80 7.76
C ARG A 149 -16.18 6.99 8.35
N SER A 150 -17.50 6.92 8.42
CA SER A 150 -18.32 7.96 9.05
C SER A 150 -17.96 8.18 10.52
N GLN A 151 -17.82 7.09 11.28
CA GLN A 151 -17.43 7.17 12.69
C GLN A 151 -16.03 7.76 12.90
N VAL A 152 -15.05 7.42 12.05
CA VAL A 152 -13.72 8.03 12.07
C VAL A 152 -13.81 9.53 11.84
N LEU A 153 -14.49 9.97 10.78
CA LEU A 153 -14.61 11.40 10.46
C LEU A 153 -15.32 12.19 11.56
N GLN A 154 -16.41 11.65 12.11
CA GLN A 154 -17.13 12.28 13.23
C GLN A 154 -16.25 12.40 14.48
N SER A 155 -15.53 11.33 14.82
CA SER A 155 -14.65 11.30 15.98
C SER A 155 -13.47 12.26 15.80
N LEU A 156 -12.82 12.27 14.63
CA LEU A 156 -11.74 13.19 14.30
C LEU A 156 -12.19 14.65 14.35
N ASN A 157 -13.36 14.99 13.80
CA ASN A 157 -13.88 16.37 13.87
C ASN A 157 -14.06 16.85 15.32
N ARG A 158 -14.56 15.98 16.20
CA ARG A 158 -14.69 16.28 17.63
C ARG A 158 -13.31 16.43 18.29
N ASP A 159 -12.41 15.47 18.05
CA ASP A 159 -11.07 15.46 18.65
C ASP A 159 -10.25 16.70 18.21
N LEU A 160 -10.39 17.12 16.94
CA LEU A 160 -9.76 18.33 16.39
C LEU A 160 -10.44 19.63 16.82
N SER A 161 -11.70 19.61 17.25
CA SER A 161 -12.39 20.80 17.79
C SER A 161 -11.98 21.10 19.24
N HIS A 162 -11.56 20.07 19.99
CA HIS A 162 -11.10 20.16 21.38
C HIS A 162 -9.58 20.02 21.51
N PHE A 163 -8.85 20.45 20.49
CA PHE A 163 -7.40 20.24 20.29
C PHE A 163 -6.47 20.91 21.33
N SER A 164 -7.02 21.42 22.43
CA SER A 164 -6.29 22.08 23.51
C SER A 164 -5.73 21.07 24.52
N GLY A 165 -4.55 20.52 24.24
CA GLY A 165 -3.64 19.99 25.27
C GLY A 165 -3.93 18.60 25.83
N ASP A 166 -4.61 17.71 25.10
CA ASP A 166 -4.82 16.33 25.55
C ASP A 166 -3.80 15.32 25.00
N SER A 167 -3.52 14.28 25.79
CA SER A 167 -2.67 13.11 25.47
C SER A 167 -3.17 12.25 24.29
N THR A 168 -4.24 12.67 23.61
CA THR A 168 -4.94 11.93 22.56
C THR A 168 -4.45 12.27 21.14
N ILE A 169 -3.68 13.33 20.98
CA ILE A 169 -3.22 13.83 19.68
C ILE A 169 -2.43 12.79 18.86
N LEU A 170 -1.62 11.94 19.49
CA LEU A 170 -0.95 10.83 18.81
C LEU A 170 -1.94 9.83 18.19
N HIS A 171 -3.02 9.53 18.91
CA HIS A 171 -4.09 8.65 18.44
C HIS A 171 -4.85 9.31 17.28
N THR A 172 -5.11 10.62 17.35
CA THR A 172 -5.72 11.40 16.27
C THR A 172 -4.85 11.40 15.01
N ILE A 173 -3.55 11.69 15.14
CA ILE A 173 -2.57 11.64 14.04
C ILE A 173 -2.54 10.25 13.40
N THR A 174 -2.46 9.21 14.22
CA THR A 174 -2.45 7.82 13.75
C THR A 174 -3.75 7.45 13.02
N ALA A 175 -4.91 7.86 13.55
CA ALA A 175 -6.19 7.63 12.89
C ALA A 175 -6.28 8.35 11.53
N ILE A 176 -5.74 9.57 11.41
CA ILE A 176 -5.65 10.28 10.13
C ILE A 176 -4.73 9.54 9.16
N LEU A 177 -3.58 9.04 9.61
CA LEU A 177 -2.67 8.25 8.79
C LEU A 177 -3.34 6.98 8.26
N MET A 178 -4.09 6.25 9.11
CA MET A 178 -4.89 5.09 8.68
C MET A 178 -6.03 5.46 7.72
N LEU A 179 -6.63 6.64 7.89
CA LEU A 179 -7.65 7.15 6.98
C LEU A 179 -7.06 7.46 5.60
N ILE A 180 -5.87 8.05 5.53
CA ILE A 180 -5.12 8.23 4.27
C ILE A 180 -4.94 6.87 3.59
N SER A 181 -4.51 5.84 4.33
CA SER A 181 -4.38 4.47 3.82
C SER A 181 -5.68 3.93 3.22
N TYR A 182 -6.82 4.20 3.86
CA TYR A 182 -8.12 3.79 3.34
C TYR A 182 -8.43 4.47 1.99
N GLU A 183 -8.25 5.79 1.92
CA GLU A 183 -8.66 6.62 0.78
C GLU A 183 -7.90 6.26 -0.52
N TYR A 184 -6.64 5.82 -0.44
CA TYR A 184 -5.93 5.34 -1.64
C TYR A 184 -6.08 3.84 -1.93
N ARG A 185 -6.64 3.06 -1.01
CA ARG A 185 -6.84 1.60 -1.19
C ARG A 185 -8.21 1.26 -1.76
N VAL A 186 -9.24 2.07 -1.50
CA VAL A 186 -10.61 1.80 -1.94
C VAL A 186 -10.70 1.81 -3.48
N ARG A 187 -11.29 0.76 -4.06
CA ARG A 187 -11.26 0.51 -5.52
C ARG A 187 -12.30 1.29 -6.34
N ASP A 188 -13.14 2.13 -5.75
CA ASP A 188 -14.36 2.57 -6.47
C ASP A 188 -14.96 3.95 -6.12
N THR A 189 -14.17 5.01 -5.95
CA THR A 189 -14.76 6.36 -5.94
C THR A 189 -13.87 7.39 -6.64
N TYR A 190 -14.40 8.01 -7.69
CA TYR A 190 -14.03 9.37 -8.05
C TYR A 190 -14.51 10.28 -6.89
N PRO A 191 -13.68 11.17 -6.29
CA PRO A 191 -12.30 11.52 -6.59
C PRO A 191 -11.32 11.01 -5.51
N GLY A 192 -11.09 9.69 -5.41
CA GLY A 192 -10.24 9.04 -4.40
C GLY A 192 -8.85 9.66 -4.17
N PRO A 193 -8.14 10.16 -5.20
CA PRO A 193 -6.86 10.86 -4.99
C PRO A 193 -6.99 12.19 -4.24
N ALA A 194 -8.12 12.90 -4.39
CA ALA A 194 -8.32 14.21 -3.77
C ALA A 194 -8.61 14.09 -2.27
N CYS A 195 -9.31 13.04 -1.84
CA CYS A 195 -9.59 12.79 -0.42
C CYS A 195 -8.31 12.50 0.36
N ALA A 196 -7.47 11.59 -0.14
CA ALA A 196 -6.19 11.27 0.49
C ALA A 196 -5.27 12.50 0.58
N ALA A 197 -5.16 13.28 -0.51
CA ALA A 197 -4.39 14.52 -0.53
C ALA A 197 -4.91 15.56 0.49
N THR A 198 -6.23 15.67 0.64
CA THR A 198 -6.86 16.56 1.63
C THR A 198 -6.45 16.17 3.05
N HIS A 199 -6.47 14.87 3.38
CA HIS A 199 -6.03 14.39 4.69
C HIS A 199 -4.53 14.58 4.92
N ILE A 200 -3.69 14.38 3.89
CA ILE A 200 -2.24 14.64 3.95
C ILE A 200 -1.97 16.12 4.26
N HIS A 201 -2.60 17.04 3.53
CA HIS A 201 -2.48 18.48 3.76
C HIS A 201 -3.00 18.91 5.14
N GLY A 202 -4.14 18.35 5.55
CA GLY A 202 -4.71 18.59 6.88
C GLY A 202 -3.73 18.18 7.98
N LEU A 203 -3.15 16.98 7.87
CA LEU A 203 -2.18 16.48 8.84
C LEU A 203 -0.87 17.27 8.83
N GLN A 204 -0.37 17.67 7.65
CA GLN A 204 0.79 18.55 7.54
C GLN A 204 0.54 19.91 8.23
N THR A 205 -0.66 20.47 8.05
CA THR A 205 -1.08 21.72 8.69
C THR A 205 -1.10 21.55 10.21
N ILE A 206 -1.66 20.45 10.71
CA ILE A 206 -1.67 20.10 12.13
C ILE A 206 -0.23 20.05 12.64
N ILE A 207 0.64 19.21 12.08
CA ILE A 207 2.04 19.04 12.54
C ILE A 207 2.84 20.36 12.52
N SER A 208 2.52 21.27 11.60
CA SER A 208 3.19 22.57 11.47
C SER A 208 2.76 23.59 12.54
N GLN A 209 1.72 23.30 13.34
CA GLN A 209 1.27 24.20 14.41
C GLN A 209 2.27 24.21 15.57
N ARG A 210 2.74 25.42 15.88
CA ARG A 210 3.79 25.68 16.89
C ARG A 210 3.48 25.08 18.26
N ASN A 211 2.20 25.06 18.66
CA ASN A 211 1.78 24.57 19.97
C ASN A 211 2.01 23.06 20.16
N ILE A 212 1.82 22.25 19.12
CA ILE A 212 2.04 20.78 19.15
C ILE A 212 3.53 20.46 19.34
N LEU A 213 4.38 21.23 18.67
CA LEU A 213 5.83 21.09 18.70
C LEU A 213 6.44 21.50 20.05
N THR A 214 5.76 22.36 20.82
CA THR A 214 6.33 22.98 22.02
C THR A 214 5.74 22.48 23.34
N SER A 215 4.52 21.91 23.38
CA SER A 215 3.84 21.67 24.65
C SER A 215 3.82 20.23 25.15
N GLN A 216 3.99 19.20 24.30
CA GLN A 216 3.71 17.79 24.72
C GLN A 216 4.55 16.68 24.08
N TYR A 217 5.26 16.93 22.98
CA TYR A 217 5.99 15.89 22.25
C TYR A 217 7.49 16.20 22.22
N SER A 218 8.32 15.18 22.43
CA SER A 218 9.75 15.30 22.17
C SER A 218 9.99 15.54 20.67
N VAL A 219 11.11 16.21 20.35
CA VAL A 219 11.55 16.45 18.97
C VAL A 219 11.61 15.14 18.15
N SER A 220 11.93 14.03 18.80
CA SER A 220 11.95 12.68 18.21
C SER A 220 10.56 12.24 17.70
N HIS A 221 9.50 12.38 18.51
CA HIS A 221 8.15 11.97 18.11
C HIS A 221 7.59 12.80 16.94
N VAL A 222 7.86 14.11 16.92
CA VAL A 222 7.49 14.98 15.79
C VAL A 222 8.17 14.49 14.51
N THR A 223 9.46 14.18 14.60
CA THR A 223 10.25 13.69 13.47
C THR A 223 9.69 12.34 12.97
N GLN A 224 9.31 11.45 13.89
CA GLN A 224 8.69 10.17 13.56
C GLN A 224 7.34 10.33 12.86
N VAL A 225 6.46 11.24 13.34
CA VAL A 225 5.19 11.56 12.70
C VAL A 225 5.37 12.17 11.30
N GLN A 226 6.35 13.06 11.13
CA GLN A 226 6.67 13.64 9.82
C GLN A 226 7.16 12.58 8.85
N ARG A 227 8.03 11.68 9.29
CA ARG A 227 8.49 10.53 8.50
C ARG A 227 7.32 9.63 8.11
N ALA A 228 6.43 9.35 9.05
CA ALA A 228 5.24 8.57 8.83
C ALA A 228 4.33 9.17 7.74
N LEU A 229 3.99 10.45 7.88
CA LEU A 229 3.20 11.18 6.90
C LEU A 229 3.89 11.20 5.52
N PHE A 230 5.21 11.35 5.51
CA PHE A 230 6.00 11.35 4.30
C PHE A 230 5.91 10.00 3.54
N TRP A 231 5.99 8.89 4.26
CA TRP A 231 5.82 7.56 3.68
C TRP A 231 4.40 7.30 3.16
N GLN A 232 3.38 7.86 3.83
CA GLN A 232 2.00 7.81 3.31
C GLN A 232 1.84 8.53 1.99
N ASP A 233 2.47 9.69 1.82
CA ASP A 233 2.42 10.44 0.56
C ASP A 233 3.07 9.66 -0.60
N ILE A 234 4.22 9.01 -0.36
CA ILE A 234 4.86 8.12 -1.36
C ILE A 234 3.91 6.99 -1.76
N ILE A 235 3.33 6.27 -0.79
CA ILE A 235 2.45 5.12 -1.08
C ILE A 235 1.15 5.58 -1.73
N CYS A 236 0.59 6.71 -1.30
CA CYS A 236 -0.60 7.29 -1.92
C CYS A 236 -0.33 7.62 -3.39
N SER A 237 0.82 8.23 -3.69
CA SER A 237 1.22 8.53 -5.07
C SER A 237 1.41 7.26 -5.90
N LEU A 238 2.07 6.23 -5.34
CA LEU A 238 2.20 4.92 -5.99
C LEU A 238 0.83 4.28 -6.29
N ALA A 239 -0.08 4.28 -5.31
CA ALA A 239 -1.36 3.59 -5.39
C ALA A 239 -2.33 4.24 -6.38
N THR A 240 -2.37 5.58 -6.38
CA THR A 240 -3.33 6.38 -7.16
C THR A 240 -2.77 6.90 -8.48
N GLY A 241 -1.45 6.90 -8.63
CA GLY A 241 -0.75 7.58 -9.73
C GLY A 241 -0.85 9.11 -9.66
N ALA A 242 -1.38 9.69 -8.59
CA ALA A 242 -1.40 11.13 -8.39
C ALA A 242 0.01 11.63 -8.03
N PRO A 243 0.37 12.87 -8.38
CA PRO A 243 1.60 13.49 -7.90
C PRO A 243 1.62 13.52 -6.37
N ARG A 244 2.81 13.34 -5.80
CA ARG A 244 3.04 13.57 -4.37
C ARG A 244 2.68 15.00 -3.97
N VAL A 245 2.27 15.13 -2.72
CA VAL A 245 1.84 16.39 -2.12
C VAL A 245 2.97 17.03 -1.32
N LEU A 246 3.81 16.23 -0.70
CA LEU A 246 4.87 16.68 0.21
C LEU A 246 6.18 16.84 -0.55
N GLN A 247 6.93 17.87 -0.23
CA GLN A 247 8.29 18.02 -0.73
C GLN A 247 9.27 17.30 0.20
N PHE A 248 10.31 16.73 -0.38
CA PHE A 248 11.39 16.10 0.35
C PHE A 248 12.71 16.54 -0.25
N ASP A 249 13.55 17.13 0.60
CA ASP A 249 14.88 17.55 0.22
C ASP A 249 15.89 16.54 0.78
N ASN A 250 16.33 15.62 -0.07
CA ASN A 250 17.47 14.75 0.22
C ASN A 250 18.40 14.78 -0.98
N ARG A 251 19.03 15.93 -1.20
CA ARG A 251 20.05 16.13 -2.21
C ARG A 251 21.39 15.68 -1.62
N GLY A 252 21.89 14.52 -2.05
CA GLY A 252 23.33 14.29 -1.98
C GLY A 252 23.80 12.93 -1.49
N MET A 253 22.95 11.96 -1.16
CA MET A 253 23.44 10.62 -0.78
C MET A 253 24.02 9.88 -2.00
N PHE A 254 23.23 9.67 -3.05
CA PHE A 254 23.72 9.04 -4.29
C PHE A 254 24.82 9.85 -4.98
N THR A 255 24.78 11.19 -4.86
CA THR A 255 25.85 12.05 -5.34
C THR A 255 27.17 11.74 -4.64
N ARG A 256 27.18 11.69 -3.30
CA ARG A 256 28.37 11.34 -2.50
C ARG A 256 28.87 9.92 -2.80
N LEU A 257 27.97 8.94 -2.92
CA LEU A 257 28.35 7.58 -3.28
C LEU A 257 28.94 7.48 -4.69
N ARG A 258 28.50 8.32 -5.63
CA ARG A 258 29.03 8.36 -7.00
C ARG A 258 30.41 9.02 -7.06
N GLU A 259 30.74 9.86 -6.09
CA GLU A 259 32.06 10.48 -5.91
C GLU A 259 33.06 9.54 -5.24
N ASP A 260 32.61 8.59 -4.44
CA ASP A 260 33.45 7.58 -3.78
C ASP A 260 34.02 6.57 -4.79
N GLU A 261 35.35 6.47 -4.87
CA GLU A 261 36.06 5.56 -5.79
C GLU A 261 35.67 4.09 -5.61
N THR A 262 35.31 3.70 -4.39
CA THR A 262 34.90 2.33 -4.03
C THR A 262 33.59 1.95 -4.71
N TYR A 263 32.63 2.88 -4.76
CA TYR A 263 31.25 2.61 -5.19
C TYR A 263 30.95 3.12 -6.59
N ARG A 264 31.81 3.99 -7.14
CA ARG A 264 31.66 4.58 -8.48
C ARG A 264 31.39 3.54 -9.57
N SER A 265 32.03 2.37 -9.47
CA SER A 265 31.86 1.27 -10.44
C SER A 265 30.47 0.62 -10.42
N TYR A 266 29.71 0.79 -9.33
CA TYR A 266 28.37 0.19 -9.19
C TYR A 266 27.28 1.03 -9.88
N PHE A 267 27.53 2.32 -10.11
CA PHE A 267 26.63 3.24 -10.81
C PHE A 267 26.72 3.04 -12.31
N ALA A 268 26.16 1.93 -12.78
CA ALA A 268 26.05 1.59 -14.19
C ALA A 268 24.61 1.23 -14.53
N LEU A 269 24.16 1.69 -15.70
CA LEU A 269 22.88 1.27 -16.24
C LEU A 269 22.98 -0.21 -16.65
N PRO A 270 22.10 -1.10 -16.14
CA PRO A 270 22.13 -2.50 -16.55
C PRO A 270 21.96 -2.64 -18.07
N GLN A 271 22.76 -3.52 -18.67
CA GLN A 271 22.90 -3.64 -20.12
C GLN A 271 21.58 -3.88 -20.86
N GLY A 272 20.64 -4.58 -20.22
CA GLY A 272 19.32 -4.87 -20.78
C GLY A 272 18.45 -3.63 -20.99
N PHE A 273 18.71 -2.52 -20.29
CA PHE A 273 17.96 -1.26 -20.48
C PHE A 273 18.54 -0.36 -21.57
N ILE A 274 19.82 -0.50 -21.93
CA ILE A 274 20.50 0.38 -22.88
C ILE A 274 19.71 0.57 -24.19
N PRO A 275 19.19 -0.49 -24.86
CA PRO A 275 18.48 -0.32 -26.13
C PRO A 275 17.16 0.46 -26.04
N HIS A 276 16.60 0.61 -24.83
CA HIS A 276 15.24 1.12 -24.62
C HIS A 276 15.20 2.53 -24.00
N THR A 277 16.34 3.03 -23.50
CA THR A 277 16.39 4.31 -22.77
C THR A 277 16.41 5.55 -23.65
N TYR A 278 16.65 5.44 -24.96
CA TYR A 278 16.81 6.59 -25.86
C TYR A 278 15.55 7.49 -25.93
N GLY A 279 14.36 6.93 -25.74
CA GLY A 279 13.08 7.67 -25.70
C GLY A 279 12.58 8.00 -24.29
N TRP A 280 13.30 7.61 -23.23
CA TRP A 280 12.84 7.80 -21.85
C TRP A 280 13.37 9.10 -21.25
N PRO A 281 12.67 9.70 -20.27
CA PRO A 281 13.19 10.84 -19.53
C PRO A 281 14.57 10.54 -18.92
N ALA A 282 15.52 11.48 -18.99
CA ALA A 282 16.89 11.29 -18.49
C ALA A 282 16.97 10.91 -17.00
N ALA A 283 15.93 11.23 -16.22
CA ALA A 283 15.82 10.82 -14.83
C ALA A 283 15.66 9.30 -14.64
N VAL A 284 15.14 8.58 -15.64
CA VAL A 284 14.91 7.13 -15.59
C VAL A 284 16.22 6.33 -15.53
N PRO A 285 17.15 6.45 -16.51
CA PRO A 285 18.42 5.73 -16.43
C PRO A 285 19.19 6.09 -15.15
N ALA A 286 19.15 7.35 -14.72
CA ALA A 286 19.78 7.77 -13.47
C ALA A 286 19.18 7.07 -12.23
N VAL A 287 17.87 6.82 -12.18
CA VAL A 287 17.25 6.05 -11.08
C VAL A 287 17.67 4.57 -11.14
N PHE A 288 17.78 4.00 -12.34
CA PHE A 288 18.15 2.60 -12.51
C PHE A 288 19.64 2.36 -12.19
N GLU A 289 20.52 3.30 -12.51
CA GLU A 289 21.92 3.29 -12.06
C GLU A 289 22.02 3.29 -10.54
N ASP A 290 21.29 4.18 -9.87
CA ASP A 290 21.34 4.32 -8.42
C ASP A 290 20.74 3.08 -7.70
N LEU A 291 19.69 2.48 -8.26
CA LEU A 291 19.13 1.22 -7.78
C LEU A 291 20.07 0.04 -8.02
N ASN A 292 20.72 -0.03 -9.19
CA ASN A 292 21.73 -1.04 -9.46
C ASN A 292 22.88 -0.94 -8.46
N ALA A 293 23.33 0.28 -8.17
CA ALA A 293 24.38 0.53 -7.19
C ALA A 293 24.00 0.02 -5.80
N LEU A 294 22.73 0.23 -5.39
CA LEU A 294 22.21 -0.30 -4.14
C LEU A 294 22.18 -1.84 -4.14
N CYS A 295 21.74 -2.47 -5.23
CA CYS A 295 21.77 -3.94 -5.34
C CYS A 295 23.20 -4.51 -5.20
N CYS A 296 24.17 -3.92 -5.89
CA CYS A 296 25.58 -4.31 -5.79
C CYS A 296 26.10 -4.13 -4.36
N ALA A 297 25.79 -3.01 -3.70
CA ALA A 297 26.19 -2.74 -2.33
C ALA A 297 25.66 -3.81 -1.35
N VAL A 298 24.37 -4.17 -1.47
CA VAL A 298 23.73 -5.21 -0.64
C VAL A 298 24.39 -6.58 -0.85
N ASP A 299 24.65 -6.95 -2.10
CA ASP A 299 25.30 -8.23 -2.41
C ASP A 299 26.74 -8.28 -1.87
N THR A 300 27.50 -7.19 -1.97
CA THR A 300 28.87 -7.10 -1.43
C THR A 300 28.88 -7.23 0.10
N MET A 301 28.00 -6.50 0.79
CA MET A 301 27.88 -6.58 2.25
C MET A 301 27.61 -8.01 2.72
N ARG A 302 26.62 -8.69 2.11
CA ARG A 302 26.20 -10.03 2.51
C ARG A 302 27.19 -11.13 2.14
N ARG A 303 28.07 -10.93 1.15
CA ARG A 303 29.19 -11.84 0.86
C ARG A 303 30.28 -11.74 1.93
N GLY A 304 30.51 -10.56 2.50
CA GLY A 304 31.51 -10.33 3.55
C GLY A 304 31.17 -10.94 4.91
N THR A 305 29.88 -11.08 5.26
CA THR A 305 29.42 -11.54 6.59
C THR A 305 29.44 -13.08 6.79
N ARG A 306 30.11 -13.86 5.94
CA ARG A 306 30.11 -15.34 6.02
C ARG A 306 31.17 -15.95 6.97
N ALA A 307 31.88 -15.15 7.76
CA ALA A 307 32.73 -15.61 8.86
C ALA A 307 32.30 -14.97 10.18
N PRO A 308 32.11 -15.73 11.28
CA PRO A 308 31.93 -15.15 12.60
C PRO A 308 33.27 -14.54 13.03
N ILE A 309 33.35 -13.22 13.10
CA ILE A 309 34.52 -12.53 13.63
C ILE A 309 34.48 -12.69 15.16
N THR A 310 35.21 -13.67 15.68
CA THR A 310 35.69 -13.64 17.06
C THR A 310 36.73 -12.54 17.17
N PHE A 311 36.37 -11.42 17.81
CA PHE A 311 37.36 -10.41 18.20
C PHE A 311 38.22 -10.96 19.34
N VAL A 312 39.33 -11.59 18.99
CA VAL A 312 40.48 -11.69 19.91
C VAL A 312 41.33 -10.47 19.63
N ASN A 313 41.35 -9.54 20.58
CA ASN A 313 42.31 -8.45 20.65
C ASN A 313 43.72 -9.03 20.53
N ASN A 314 44.51 -8.51 19.60
CA ASN A 314 45.93 -8.22 19.81
C ASN A 314 46.38 -7.25 18.70
N ASP A 315 46.74 -6.06 19.13
CA ASP A 315 47.79 -5.18 18.59
C ASP A 315 48.14 -5.33 17.10
N ASP A 316 47.55 -4.47 16.25
CA ASP A 316 48.36 -3.74 15.26
C ASP A 316 47.60 -2.53 14.68
N LYS A 317 48.35 -1.47 14.42
CA LYS A 317 47.90 -0.26 13.72
C LYS A 317 47.71 -0.56 12.23
N ASP A 318 46.79 0.19 11.64
CA ASP A 318 46.46 0.32 10.21
C ASP A 318 45.41 -0.62 9.61
N ILE A 319 44.55 0.02 8.81
CA ILE A 319 43.36 -0.48 8.11
C ILE A 319 42.12 -0.57 9.01
N SER A 320 41.59 0.60 9.39
CA SER A 320 40.17 0.71 9.69
C SER A 320 39.39 0.48 8.39
N VAL A 321 39.01 -0.77 8.12
CA VAL A 321 37.88 -1.03 7.22
C VAL A 321 36.65 -0.55 7.97
N THR A 322 36.26 0.72 7.76
CA THR A 322 34.95 1.20 8.15
C THR A 322 33.91 0.31 7.47
N PRO A 323 33.08 -0.43 8.24
CA PRO A 323 31.99 -1.19 7.65
C PRO A 323 31.07 -0.21 6.91
N MET A 324 30.67 -0.57 5.70
CA MET A 324 29.72 0.19 4.91
C MET A 324 28.41 0.37 5.73
N PRO A 325 28.06 1.59 6.16
CA PRO A 325 26.90 1.85 7.01
C PRO A 325 25.62 1.96 6.17
N LEU A 326 25.44 1.08 5.18
CA LEU A 326 24.34 1.20 4.22
C LEU A 326 23.06 0.48 4.67
N MET A 327 23.12 -0.36 5.71
CA MET A 327 21.92 -1.07 6.21
C MET A 327 21.85 -1.33 7.72
N GLU A 328 22.98 -1.53 8.44
CA GLU A 328 22.92 -1.98 9.85
C GLU A 328 23.16 -0.86 10.90
N ASP A 329 23.79 0.28 10.53
CA ASP A 329 23.93 1.47 11.41
C ASP A 329 22.88 2.57 11.13
N LEU A 330 21.78 2.24 10.45
CA LEU A 330 20.70 3.17 10.11
C LEU A 330 19.50 3.05 11.07
N ASP A 331 19.79 2.85 12.35
CA ASP A 331 18.89 3.23 13.44
C ASP A 331 18.89 4.77 13.52
N ASP A 332 18.12 5.42 12.65
CA ASP A 332 17.56 6.73 12.99
C ASP A 332 16.50 6.44 14.08
N GLU A 333 16.95 6.32 15.33
CA GLU A 333 16.09 6.28 16.52
C GLU A 333 14.94 5.24 16.43
N GLY A 334 15.25 4.00 16.02
CA GLY A 334 14.27 2.91 15.96
C GLY A 334 13.34 2.94 14.75
N TYR A 335 13.67 3.69 13.69
CA TYR A 335 12.93 3.66 12.42
C TYR A 335 13.73 3.05 11.24
N PRO A 336 13.41 1.82 10.81
CA PRO A 336 14.18 1.00 9.86
C PRO A 336 14.02 1.39 8.37
N LEU A 337 13.72 2.65 8.05
CA LEU A 337 13.63 3.16 6.67
C LEU A 337 14.74 4.18 6.39
N CYS A 338 15.66 3.82 5.51
CA CYS A 338 16.76 4.72 5.15
C CYS A 338 16.28 5.83 4.20
N ASN A 339 16.75 7.06 4.45
CA ASN A 339 16.43 8.24 3.63
C ASN A 339 16.86 8.05 2.15
N SER A 340 17.84 7.18 1.92
CA SER A 340 18.33 6.74 0.61
C SER A 340 17.27 5.97 -0.19
N GLN A 341 16.62 4.99 0.43
CA GLN A 341 15.53 4.26 -0.20
C GLN A 341 14.34 5.17 -0.47
N ALA A 342 14.02 6.06 0.48
CA ALA A 342 12.97 7.04 0.31
C ALA A 342 13.25 7.94 -0.92
N ASN A 343 14.50 8.40 -1.08
CA ASN A 343 14.91 9.19 -2.25
C ASN A 343 14.69 8.47 -3.59
N LEU A 344 15.05 7.18 -3.69
CA LEU A 344 14.78 6.38 -4.89
C LEU A 344 13.29 6.25 -5.15
N GLN A 345 12.51 5.92 -4.12
CA GLN A 345 11.08 5.69 -4.25
C GLN A 345 10.32 6.95 -4.63
N ILE A 346 10.71 8.11 -4.11
CA ILE A 346 10.22 9.43 -4.56
C ILE A 346 10.43 9.62 -6.05
N ARG A 347 11.66 9.44 -6.54
CA ARG A 347 11.97 9.65 -7.96
C ARG A 347 11.18 8.70 -8.84
N LEU A 348 10.99 7.46 -8.40
CA LEU A 348 10.15 6.48 -9.09
C LEU A 348 8.68 6.89 -9.13
N VAL A 349 8.07 7.30 -8.01
CA VAL A 349 6.66 7.69 -8.00
C VAL A 349 6.41 9.02 -8.73
N ASP A 350 7.36 9.95 -8.69
CA ASP A 350 7.29 11.20 -9.44
C ASP A 350 7.31 10.89 -10.96
N LEU A 351 8.19 10.00 -11.41
CA LEU A 351 8.20 9.50 -12.80
C LEU A 351 6.89 8.76 -13.16
N LEU A 352 6.41 7.88 -12.28
CA LEU A 352 5.14 7.17 -12.48
C LEU A 352 3.94 8.11 -12.62
N SER A 353 3.89 9.18 -11.82
CA SER A 353 2.84 10.20 -11.90
C SER A 353 2.89 10.96 -13.23
N GLY A 354 4.08 11.15 -13.80
CA GLY A 354 4.28 11.73 -15.12
C GLY A 354 3.69 10.86 -16.23
N THR A 355 3.81 9.53 -16.14
CA THR A 355 3.30 8.60 -17.16
C THR A 355 1.79 8.67 -17.40
N ARG A 356 1.02 9.14 -16.40
CA ARG A 356 -0.44 9.25 -16.48
C ARG A 356 -0.90 10.51 -17.22
N ARG A 357 -0.06 11.56 -17.26
CA ARG A 357 -0.44 12.86 -17.85
C ARG A 357 -0.48 12.83 -19.37
N ASP A 358 0.26 11.94 -20.01
CA ASP A 358 0.43 11.97 -21.46
C ASP A 358 -0.73 11.39 -22.26
N GLY A 359 -1.71 10.69 -21.65
CA GLY A 359 -3.00 10.31 -22.26
C GLY A 359 -2.93 9.34 -23.46
N SER A 360 -1.83 9.31 -24.19
CA SER A 360 -1.49 8.34 -25.22
C SER A 360 -0.81 7.14 -24.56
N GLN A 361 -1.51 6.01 -24.50
CA GLN A 361 -0.90 4.74 -24.14
C GLN A 361 -0.11 4.22 -25.34
N SER A 362 1.03 4.84 -25.63
CA SER A 362 1.97 4.23 -26.57
C SER A 362 2.53 2.95 -25.94
N GLU A 363 2.86 1.97 -26.77
CA GLU A 363 3.48 0.71 -26.34
C GLU A 363 4.76 0.95 -25.52
N GLU A 364 5.57 1.92 -25.95
CA GLU A 364 6.78 2.34 -25.24
C GLU A 364 6.46 2.91 -23.86
N THR A 365 5.37 3.68 -23.72
CA THR A 365 4.89 4.22 -22.43
C THR A 365 4.47 3.10 -21.48
N LEU A 366 3.85 2.02 -21.97
CA LEU A 366 3.45 0.87 -21.15
C LEU A 366 4.67 0.09 -20.63
N ILE A 367 5.65 -0.21 -21.50
CA ILE A 367 6.88 -0.89 -21.08
C ILE A 367 7.65 -0.05 -20.08
N TYR A 368 7.78 1.24 -20.38
CA TYR A 368 8.41 2.22 -19.50
C TYR A 368 7.74 2.23 -18.11
N ARG A 369 6.41 2.33 -18.06
CA ARG A 369 5.62 2.31 -16.83
C ARG A 369 5.80 1.00 -16.05
N ALA A 370 5.77 -0.14 -16.73
CA ALA A 370 6.01 -1.45 -16.10
C ALA A 370 7.43 -1.55 -15.51
N CYS A 371 8.44 -1.02 -16.21
CA CYS A 371 9.82 -0.97 -15.70
C CYS A 371 9.93 -0.13 -14.41
N LEU A 372 9.22 0.99 -14.33
CA LEU A 372 9.19 1.82 -13.12
C LEU A 372 8.55 1.08 -11.93
N PHE A 373 7.44 0.37 -12.13
CA PHE A 373 6.84 -0.45 -11.08
C PHE A 373 7.74 -1.61 -10.65
N ALA A 374 8.42 -2.26 -11.60
CA ALA A 374 9.38 -3.31 -11.30
C ALA A 374 10.58 -2.75 -10.51
N ALA A 375 11.09 -1.58 -10.87
CA ALA A 375 12.15 -0.90 -10.11
C ALA A 375 11.69 -0.53 -8.69
N TYR A 376 10.47 -0.02 -8.52
CA TYR A 376 9.91 0.24 -7.20
C TYR A 376 9.81 -1.06 -6.37
N LEU A 377 9.31 -2.13 -6.98
CA LEU A 377 9.24 -3.45 -6.36
C LEU A 377 10.62 -3.96 -5.92
N CYS A 378 11.66 -3.74 -6.72
CA CYS A 378 13.05 -4.05 -6.33
C CYS A 378 13.45 -3.27 -5.08
N THR A 379 13.25 -1.95 -5.07
CA THR A 379 13.62 -1.10 -3.93
C THR A 379 12.95 -1.57 -2.64
N TYR A 380 11.68 -1.98 -2.73
CA TYR A 380 10.92 -2.46 -1.60
C TYR A 380 11.44 -3.82 -1.11
N ARG A 381 11.79 -4.73 -2.02
CA ARG A 381 12.27 -6.08 -1.67
C ARG A 381 13.69 -6.08 -1.09
N LEU A 382 14.50 -5.07 -1.38
CA LEU A 382 15.80 -4.87 -0.70
C LEU A 382 15.64 -4.65 0.82
N SER A 383 14.46 -4.20 1.26
CA SER A 383 14.17 -3.84 2.66
C SER A 383 13.09 -4.73 3.30
N GLU A 384 12.88 -5.94 2.77
CA GLU A 384 11.77 -6.83 3.16
C GLU A 384 11.80 -7.31 4.63
N GLY A 385 12.97 -7.28 5.29
CA GLY A 385 13.07 -7.58 6.72
C GLY A 385 12.26 -6.62 7.61
N VAL A 386 12.04 -5.41 7.10
CA VAL A 386 11.35 -4.32 7.79
C VAL A 386 9.88 -4.26 7.40
N TRP A 387 9.60 -4.46 6.12
CA TRP A 387 8.27 -4.34 5.54
C TRP A 387 7.80 -5.67 4.97
N GLY A 388 7.25 -6.50 5.85
CA GLY A 388 6.49 -7.68 5.46
C GLY A 388 5.12 -7.35 4.84
N GLY A 389 4.79 -6.07 4.69
CA GLY A 389 3.53 -5.56 4.15
C GLY A 389 3.30 -6.03 2.70
N TYR A 390 2.04 -6.35 2.42
CA TYR A 390 1.63 -6.94 1.13
C TYR A 390 1.22 -5.88 0.11
N PHE A 391 0.70 -4.73 0.55
CA PHE A 391 0.01 -3.80 -0.34
C PHE A 391 0.90 -3.23 -1.46
N ALA A 392 1.98 -2.52 -1.14
CA ALA A 392 2.81 -1.86 -2.15
C ALA A 392 3.45 -2.85 -3.15
N PRO A 393 4.03 -3.99 -2.71
CA PRO A 393 4.51 -5.00 -3.65
C PRO A 393 3.42 -5.56 -4.56
N GLU A 394 2.27 -5.93 -4.02
CA GLU A 394 1.19 -6.50 -4.84
C GLU A 394 0.58 -5.45 -5.77
N LYS A 395 0.51 -4.18 -5.36
CA LYS A 395 0.11 -3.08 -6.26
C LYS A 395 1.07 -2.94 -7.44
N CYS A 396 2.38 -2.99 -7.20
CA CYS A 396 3.38 -2.97 -8.28
C CYS A 396 3.20 -4.18 -9.21
N VAL A 397 3.00 -5.37 -8.66
CA VAL A 397 2.79 -6.60 -9.44
C VAL A 397 1.52 -6.51 -10.29
N THR A 398 0.39 -6.07 -9.71
CA THR A 398 -0.85 -5.84 -10.45
C THR A 398 -0.62 -4.89 -11.61
N GLU A 399 0.03 -3.74 -11.39
CA GLU A 399 0.28 -2.77 -12.46
C GLU A 399 1.24 -3.28 -13.53
N ILE A 400 2.25 -4.08 -13.18
CA ILE A 400 3.12 -4.75 -14.16
C ILE A 400 2.28 -5.71 -15.02
N LEU A 401 1.47 -6.57 -14.41
CA LEU A 401 0.65 -7.55 -15.11
C LEU A 401 -0.43 -6.88 -15.97
N ASP A 402 -1.03 -5.78 -15.50
CA ASP A 402 -1.99 -4.99 -16.27
C ASP A 402 -1.31 -4.35 -17.48
N CYS A 403 -0.14 -3.73 -17.31
CA CYS A 403 0.65 -3.20 -18.44
C CYS A 403 1.00 -4.30 -19.44
N MET A 404 1.42 -5.49 -18.97
CA MET A 404 1.72 -6.63 -19.84
C MET A 404 0.45 -7.13 -20.57
N THR A 405 -0.69 -7.18 -19.90
CA THR A 405 -1.97 -7.62 -20.47
C THR A 405 -2.51 -6.65 -21.50
N ASP A 406 -2.46 -5.35 -21.23
CA ASP A 406 -2.90 -4.32 -22.17
C ASP A 406 -1.98 -4.25 -23.38
N PHE A 407 -0.68 -4.45 -23.19
CA PHE A 407 0.26 -4.56 -24.30
C PHE A 407 -0.18 -5.69 -25.25
N ILE A 408 -0.50 -6.88 -24.73
CA ILE A 408 -0.93 -8.05 -25.52
C ILE A 408 -2.16 -7.78 -26.40
N ARG A 409 -3.04 -6.86 -25.97
CA ARG A 409 -4.23 -6.48 -26.74
C ARG A 409 -3.90 -5.60 -27.95
N GLN A 410 -2.80 -4.84 -27.89
CA GLN A 410 -2.42 -3.85 -28.91
C GLN A 410 -1.38 -4.40 -29.90
N MET A 411 -0.32 -5.05 -29.41
CA MET A 411 0.72 -5.71 -30.21
C MET A 411 1.40 -6.80 -29.36
N SER A 412 2.28 -7.63 -29.91
CA SER A 412 3.05 -8.59 -29.11
C SER A 412 4.21 -7.87 -28.39
N PRO A 413 4.26 -7.77 -27.03
CA PRO A 413 5.37 -7.15 -26.26
C PRO A 413 6.74 -7.69 -26.63
N TRP A 414 6.70 -8.94 -27.06
CA TRP A 414 7.79 -9.81 -27.41
C TRP A 414 8.45 -9.44 -28.75
N LYS A 415 7.78 -8.64 -29.60
CA LYS A 415 8.40 -8.07 -30.81
C LYS A 415 9.17 -6.78 -30.53
N LEU A 416 8.73 -6.00 -29.54
CA LEU A 416 9.32 -4.69 -29.24
C LEU A 416 10.46 -4.79 -28.21
N ALA A 417 10.25 -5.55 -27.13
CA ALA A 417 11.23 -5.69 -26.05
C ALA A 417 11.13 -7.06 -25.34
N PRO A 418 11.56 -8.16 -25.99
CA PRO A 418 11.44 -9.51 -25.43
C PRO A 418 12.23 -9.70 -24.14
N ASP A 419 13.46 -9.18 -24.06
CA ASP A 419 14.32 -9.31 -22.87
C ASP A 419 13.72 -8.53 -21.66
N ILE A 420 13.19 -7.32 -21.87
CA ILE A 420 12.50 -6.56 -20.81
C ILE A 420 11.23 -7.28 -20.36
N SER A 421 10.42 -7.73 -21.32
CA SER A 421 9.15 -8.39 -21.03
C SER A 421 9.37 -9.67 -20.22
N PHE A 422 10.44 -10.42 -20.54
CA PHE A 422 10.87 -11.58 -19.77
C PHE A 422 11.25 -11.19 -18.34
N TRP A 423 12.10 -10.17 -18.18
CA TRP A 423 12.48 -9.67 -16.86
C TRP A 423 11.24 -9.23 -16.06
N LEU A 424 10.33 -8.45 -16.64
CA LEU A 424 9.11 -7.96 -15.96
C LEU A 424 8.23 -9.10 -15.43
N LEU A 425 8.00 -10.16 -16.22
CA LEU A 425 7.20 -11.30 -15.76
C LEU A 425 7.87 -12.04 -14.61
N TYR A 426 9.19 -12.21 -14.65
CA TYR A 426 9.94 -12.79 -13.54
C TYR A 426 9.94 -11.91 -12.30
N MET A 427 10.04 -10.58 -12.47
CA MET A 427 9.89 -9.65 -11.35
C MET A 427 8.50 -9.74 -10.72
N ALA A 428 7.45 -9.78 -11.55
CA ALA A 428 6.07 -9.92 -11.09
C ALA A 428 5.85 -11.25 -10.36
N GLY A 429 6.17 -12.38 -10.98
CA GLY A 429 5.91 -13.72 -10.44
C GLY A 429 6.88 -14.17 -9.35
N GLY A 430 8.15 -13.80 -9.46
CA GLY A 430 9.18 -14.14 -8.47
C GLY A 430 9.08 -13.31 -7.19
N LEU A 431 8.72 -12.03 -7.28
CA LEU A 431 8.68 -11.15 -6.12
C LEU A 431 7.29 -10.97 -5.52
N THR A 432 6.22 -11.47 -6.14
CA THR A 432 4.91 -11.53 -5.50
C THR A 432 4.86 -12.62 -4.43
N LYS A 433 3.99 -12.42 -3.44
CA LYS A 433 3.59 -13.50 -2.52
C LYS A 433 2.20 -14.04 -2.88
N SER A 434 1.44 -13.33 -3.71
CA SER A 434 0.07 -13.68 -4.10
C SER A 434 0.09 -14.83 -5.09
N GLN A 435 -0.50 -15.97 -4.73
CA GLN A 435 -0.60 -17.11 -5.64
C GLN A 435 -1.36 -16.74 -6.92
N LEU A 436 -2.41 -15.92 -6.82
CA LEU A 436 -3.14 -15.45 -7.99
C LEU A 436 -2.22 -14.70 -8.98
N HIS A 437 -1.38 -13.80 -8.49
CA HIS A 437 -0.46 -13.05 -9.36
C HIS A 437 0.66 -13.94 -9.90
N LYS A 438 1.12 -14.94 -9.11
CA LYS A 438 2.06 -15.95 -9.59
C LYS A 438 1.48 -16.74 -10.75
N ASP A 439 0.26 -17.24 -10.60
CA ASP A 439 -0.42 -18.04 -11.61
C ASP A 439 -0.64 -17.22 -12.89
N GLN A 440 -1.04 -15.94 -12.74
CA GLN A 440 -1.16 -15.01 -13.87
C GLN A 440 0.18 -14.76 -14.57
N ALA A 441 1.26 -14.51 -13.81
CA ALA A 441 2.59 -14.32 -14.37
C ALA A 441 3.09 -15.59 -15.08
N ALA A 442 2.89 -16.76 -14.48
CA ALA A 442 3.26 -18.06 -15.05
C ALA A 442 2.50 -18.34 -16.35
N ALA A 443 1.18 -18.10 -16.38
CA ALA A 443 0.37 -18.24 -17.59
C ALA A 443 0.84 -17.31 -18.71
N LEU A 444 1.27 -16.08 -18.38
CA LEU A 444 1.90 -15.20 -19.35
C LEU A 444 3.25 -15.77 -19.83
N VAL A 445 4.12 -16.25 -18.92
CA VAL A 445 5.41 -16.85 -19.31
C VAL A 445 5.21 -18.04 -20.26
N GLU A 446 4.30 -18.96 -19.93
CA GLU A 446 3.97 -20.15 -20.73
C GLU A 446 3.46 -19.76 -22.12
N ARG A 447 2.50 -18.82 -22.18
CA ARG A 447 1.94 -18.34 -23.44
C ARG A 447 2.99 -17.80 -24.40
N TYR A 448 4.13 -17.31 -23.90
CA TYR A 448 5.20 -16.72 -24.70
C TYR A 448 6.45 -17.60 -24.80
N GLN A 449 6.37 -18.86 -24.39
CA GLN A 449 7.49 -19.79 -24.43
C GLN A 449 8.12 -19.92 -25.83
N CYS A 450 7.31 -19.82 -26.89
CA CYS A 450 7.76 -19.90 -28.28
C CYS A 450 8.64 -18.73 -28.76
N PHE A 451 8.68 -17.61 -28.04
CA PHE A 451 9.54 -16.46 -28.35
C PHE A 451 10.88 -16.53 -27.62
N TYR A 452 11.03 -17.43 -26.66
CA TYR A 452 12.25 -17.61 -25.91
C TYR A 452 13.11 -18.71 -26.54
N SER A 453 14.44 -18.61 -26.38
CA SER A 453 15.34 -19.66 -26.85
C SER A 453 15.06 -20.99 -26.13
N THR A 454 15.22 -22.09 -26.86
CA THR A 454 14.88 -23.46 -26.43
C THR A 454 15.52 -23.92 -25.10
N GLY A 455 16.51 -23.21 -24.56
CA GLY A 455 17.17 -23.52 -23.29
C GLY A 455 16.50 -22.99 -22.01
N TYR A 456 15.62 -21.99 -22.06
CA TYR A 456 15.13 -21.34 -20.82
C TYR A 456 14.18 -22.21 -19.98
N GLY A 457 13.55 -23.23 -20.59
CA GLY A 457 12.75 -24.21 -19.85
C GLY A 457 13.59 -25.25 -19.11
N GLN A 458 14.86 -25.40 -19.47
CA GLN A 458 15.69 -26.53 -19.04
C GLN A 458 16.87 -26.08 -18.16
N ASP A 459 17.37 -24.86 -18.37
CA ASP A 459 18.58 -24.37 -17.73
C ASP A 459 18.34 -23.07 -16.95
N TRP A 460 18.40 -23.17 -15.62
CA TRP A 460 18.32 -22.03 -14.72
C TRP A 460 19.49 -21.06 -14.90
N GLU A 461 20.69 -21.52 -15.22
CA GLU A 461 21.86 -20.65 -15.36
C GLU A 461 21.68 -19.69 -16.55
N LEU A 462 21.06 -20.16 -17.63
CA LEU A 462 20.70 -19.35 -18.78
C LEU A 462 19.66 -18.28 -18.43
N VAL A 463 18.64 -18.65 -17.64
CA VAL A 463 17.61 -17.72 -17.12
C VAL A 463 18.24 -16.68 -16.21
N GLU A 464 19.06 -17.11 -15.24
CA GLU A 464 19.77 -16.24 -14.31
C GLU A 464 20.67 -15.25 -15.05
N MET A 465 21.44 -15.72 -16.04
CA MET A 465 22.30 -14.87 -16.88
C MET A 465 21.51 -13.76 -17.58
N ARG A 466 20.29 -14.07 -18.07
CA ARG A 466 19.43 -13.05 -18.70
C ARG A 466 18.87 -12.06 -17.71
N LEU A 467 18.36 -12.52 -16.57
CA LEU A 467 17.83 -11.63 -15.53
C LEU A 467 18.90 -10.68 -14.99
N LYS A 468 20.16 -11.15 -14.89
CA LYS A 468 21.33 -10.33 -14.51
C LYS A 468 21.68 -9.20 -15.48
N LYS A 469 21.13 -9.18 -16.69
CA LYS A 469 21.30 -8.04 -17.62
C LYS A 469 20.49 -6.82 -17.17
N PHE A 470 19.52 -7.00 -16.26
CA PHE A 470 18.67 -5.96 -15.72
C PHE A 470 19.01 -5.71 -14.24
N ILE A 471 18.16 -4.96 -13.52
CA ILE A 471 18.31 -4.79 -12.07
C ILE A 471 18.25 -6.16 -11.39
N TRP A 472 19.32 -6.50 -10.68
CA TRP A 472 19.49 -7.79 -10.04
C TRP A 472 20.22 -7.65 -8.69
N CYS A 473 19.64 -8.24 -7.64
CA CYS A 473 20.31 -8.46 -6.36
C CYS A 473 20.28 -9.95 -6.05
N GLU A 474 21.44 -10.59 -6.04
CA GLU A 474 21.57 -12.03 -5.84
C GLU A 474 21.00 -12.45 -4.48
N HIS A 475 21.28 -11.69 -3.42
CA HIS A 475 20.80 -11.99 -2.07
C HIS A 475 19.28 -12.02 -1.97
N VAL A 476 18.60 -11.06 -2.61
CA VAL A 476 17.15 -10.86 -2.46
C VAL A 476 16.32 -11.61 -3.49
N MET A 477 16.85 -11.75 -4.72
CA MET A 477 16.07 -12.18 -5.88
C MET A 477 16.34 -13.64 -6.26
N LYS A 478 17.60 -14.11 -6.21
CA LYS A 478 17.99 -15.40 -6.81
C LYS A 478 17.10 -16.57 -6.40
N GLN A 479 16.93 -16.79 -5.11
CA GLN A 479 16.13 -17.91 -4.59
C GLN A 479 14.64 -17.80 -4.97
N LYS A 480 14.11 -16.58 -5.03
CA LYS A 480 12.70 -16.33 -5.34
C LYS A 480 12.42 -16.54 -6.83
N MET A 481 13.30 -16.03 -7.68
CA MET A 481 13.25 -16.21 -9.12
C MET A 481 13.42 -17.69 -9.50
N TYR A 482 14.32 -18.40 -8.82
CA TYR A 482 14.49 -19.85 -9.02
C TYR A 482 13.21 -20.63 -8.70
N ARG A 483 12.56 -20.33 -7.56
CA ARG A 483 11.28 -20.97 -7.20
C ARG A 483 10.19 -20.69 -8.23
N PHE A 484 10.08 -19.44 -8.68
CA PHE A 484 9.10 -19.09 -9.71
C PHE A 484 9.40 -19.78 -11.06
N TRP A 485 10.67 -19.89 -11.45
CA TRP A 485 11.07 -20.67 -12.63
C TRP A 485 10.66 -22.13 -12.51
N GLN A 486 10.87 -22.77 -11.35
CA GLN A 486 10.42 -24.14 -11.10
C GLN A 486 8.90 -24.27 -11.22
N GLU A 487 8.15 -23.33 -10.64
CA GLU A 487 6.68 -23.28 -10.73
C GLU A 487 6.22 -23.18 -12.21
N CYS A 488 6.90 -22.37 -13.02
CA CYS A 488 6.60 -22.26 -14.46
C CYS A 488 6.87 -23.56 -15.24
N GLN A 489 7.77 -24.43 -14.77
CA GLN A 489 8.00 -25.73 -15.42
C GLN A 489 6.92 -26.76 -15.08
N ILE A 490 6.34 -26.69 -13.89
CA ILE A 490 5.34 -27.66 -13.40
C ILE A 490 4.01 -27.50 -14.14
N GLY A 491 3.68 -26.29 -14.60
CA GLY A 491 2.48 -26.02 -15.41
C GLY A 491 2.54 -26.57 -16.85
N CYS A 492 3.72 -26.96 -17.33
CA CYS A 492 3.94 -27.45 -18.70
C CYS A 492 3.82 -28.99 -18.85
N CYS A 493 3.35 -29.71 -17.81
CA CYS A 493 3.21 -31.16 -17.80
C CYS A 493 1.76 -31.63 -17.88
#